data_AF-A0A520HGB1-F1
#
_entry.id   AF-A0A520HGB1-F1
#
_cell.length_a   1.000
_cell.length_b   1.000
_cell.length_c   1.000
_cell.angle_alpha   90.00
_cell.angle_beta   90.00
_cell.angle_gamma   90.00
#
_symmetry.space_group_name_H-M   'P 1'
#
loop_
_entity.id
_entity.type
_entity.pdbx_description
1 polymer ?
#
loop_
_entity_poly.entity_id
_entity_poly.type
_entity_poly.pdbx_seq_one_letter_code
_entity_poly.pdbx_strand_id
1 'polypeptide(L)'
;MTDAALIRRETAISVAINIGLSIAFYVALFGLAAPAAPVALGRDCVPQAFMVTLMGTLVPGLLTRREVGGPAAAIVVRAIGNALAAAVLAGGGALLLLAQATSPIAPTVALAVKAVFGGVLAAIVTPAALRAVLARRTQP
;
A
#
# COMPACT_ATOMS: atom_id res chain seq x y z
N MET A 1 7.61 -0.17 -25.74
CA MET A 1 6.61 0.29 -24.76
C MET A 1 7.17 1.55 -24.12
N THR A 2 6.39 2.63 -23.96
CA THR A 2 6.90 3.87 -23.32
C THR A 2 6.95 3.69 -21.80
N ASP A 3 7.84 4.41 -21.12
CA ASP A 3 7.97 4.41 -19.66
C ASP A 3 6.64 4.72 -18.96
N ALA A 4 5.87 5.67 -19.51
CA ALA A 4 4.54 6.01 -18.99
C ALA A 4 3.53 4.86 -19.10
N ALA A 5 3.56 4.10 -20.20
CA ALA A 5 2.69 2.94 -20.37
C ALA A 5 3.07 1.79 -19.43
N LEU A 6 4.37 1.58 -19.21
CA LEU A 6 4.89 0.62 -18.22
C LEU A 6 4.44 1.01 -16.81
N ILE A 7 4.67 2.25 -16.38
CA ILE A 7 4.28 2.74 -15.05
C ILE A 7 2.77 2.54 -14.82
N ARG A 8 1.93 2.89 -15.80
CA ARG A 8 0.47 2.71 -15.68
C ARG A 8 0.09 1.25 -15.52
N ARG A 9 0.68 0.36 -16.34
CA ARG A 9 0.41 -1.08 -16.28
C ARG A 9 0.80 -1.68 -14.93
N GLU A 10 2.03 -1.46 -14.50
CA GLU A 10 2.54 -2.01 -13.23
C GLU A 10 1.82 -1.41 -12.02
N THR A 11 1.45 -0.12 -12.08
CA THR A 11 0.62 0.50 -11.03
C THR A 11 -0.76 -0.13 -10.98
N ALA A 12 -1.42 -0.35 -12.13
CA ALA A 12 -2.74 -0.98 -12.16
C ALA A 12 -2.70 -2.42 -11.61
N ILE A 13 -1.66 -3.20 -11.95
CA ILE A 13 -1.45 -4.54 -11.41
C ILE A 13 -1.26 -4.47 -9.89
N SER A 14 -0.39 -3.58 -9.40
CA SER A 14 -0.14 -3.39 -7.97
C SER A 14 -1.40 -2.98 -7.21
N VAL A 15 -2.22 -2.08 -7.78
CA VAL A 15 -3.51 -1.68 -7.21
C VAL A 15 -4.45 -2.88 -7.13
N ALA A 16 -4.59 -3.66 -8.20
CA ALA A 16 -5.45 -4.83 -8.22
C ALA A 16 -5.04 -5.88 -7.18
N ILE A 17 -3.72 -6.15 -7.06
CA ILE A 17 -3.18 -7.08 -6.06
C ILE A 17 -3.47 -6.57 -4.64
N ASN A 18 -3.18 -5.30 -4.35
CA ASN A 18 -3.39 -4.75 -3.01
C ASN A 18 -4.87 -4.67 -2.65
N ILE A 19 -5.77 -4.39 -3.60
CA ILE A 19 -7.22 -4.50 -3.40
C ILE A 19 -7.59 -5.94 -3.03
N GLY A 20 -7.16 -6.93 -3.81
CA GLY A 20 -7.44 -8.33 -3.57
C GLY A 20 -6.94 -8.81 -2.21
N LEU A 21 -5.71 -8.47 -1.83
CA LEU A 21 -5.13 -8.78 -0.52
C LEU A 21 -5.88 -8.07 0.61
N SER A 22 -6.26 -6.81 0.44
CA SER A 22 -7.02 -6.06 1.44
C SER A 22 -8.38 -6.71 1.70
N ILE A 23 -9.05 -7.18 0.64
CA ILE A 23 -10.30 -7.93 0.74
C ILE A 23 -10.08 -9.26 1.46
N ALA A 24 -9.05 -10.03 1.06
CA ALA A 24 -8.75 -11.32 1.66
C ALA A 24 -8.44 -11.19 3.16
N PHE A 25 -7.60 -10.23 3.56
CA PHE A 25 -7.30 -9.96 4.96
C PHE A 25 -8.51 -9.46 5.74
N TYR A 26 -9.37 -8.63 5.13
CA TYR A 26 -10.63 -8.25 5.77
C TYR A 26 -11.48 -9.47 6.11
N VAL A 27 -11.71 -10.35 5.13
CA VAL A 27 -12.52 -11.55 5.32
C VAL A 27 -11.89 -12.48 6.36
N ALA A 28 -10.57 -12.62 6.37
CA ALA A 28 -9.86 -13.47 7.33
C ALA A 28 -9.94 -12.93 8.77
N LEU A 29 -9.88 -11.61 8.97
CA LEU A 29 -9.83 -11.01 10.32
C LEU A 29 -11.19 -10.64 10.89
N PHE A 30 -12.13 -10.20 10.04
CA PHE A 30 -13.43 -9.66 10.46
C PHE A 30 -14.61 -10.53 10.03
N GLY A 31 -14.42 -11.37 9.01
CA GLY A 31 -15.50 -12.12 8.39
C GLY A 31 -16.54 -11.23 7.70
N LEU A 32 -17.66 -11.84 7.29
CA LEU A 32 -18.78 -11.15 6.62
C LEU A 32 -20.10 -11.22 7.41
N ALA A 33 -20.13 -11.95 8.52
CA ALA A 33 -21.35 -12.23 9.27
C ALA A 33 -21.76 -11.11 10.24
N ALA A 34 -20.78 -10.37 10.78
CA ALA A 34 -21.00 -9.36 11.81
C ALA A 34 -20.40 -8.00 11.40
N PRO A 35 -21.04 -6.88 11.75
CA PRO A 35 -20.47 -5.54 11.57
C PRO A 35 -19.10 -5.40 12.23
N ALA A 36 -18.18 -4.70 11.56
CA ALA A 36 -16.85 -4.45 12.09
C ALA A 36 -16.86 -3.30 13.09
N ALA A 37 -16.16 -3.47 14.21
CA ALA A 37 -15.90 -2.37 15.14
C ALA A 37 -14.96 -1.34 14.46
N PRO A 38 -15.32 -0.04 14.42
CA PRO A 38 -14.54 0.98 13.71
C PRO A 38 -13.07 1.05 14.16
N VAL A 39 -12.82 1.01 15.46
CA VAL A 39 -11.47 1.04 16.03
C VAL A 39 -10.66 -0.18 15.59
N ALA A 40 -11.27 -1.37 15.54
CA ALA A 40 -10.58 -2.58 15.09
C ALA A 40 -10.23 -2.49 13.60
N LEU A 41 -11.14 -1.97 12.77
CA LEU A 41 -10.89 -1.72 11.35
C LEU A 41 -9.73 -0.74 11.15
N GLY A 42 -9.71 0.35 11.91
CA GLY A 42 -8.66 1.36 11.88
C GLY A 42 -7.31 0.85 12.36
N ARG A 43 -7.27 -0.01 13.39
CA ARG A 43 -6.03 -0.64 13.87
C ARG A 43 -5.38 -1.48 12.77
N ASP A 44 -6.18 -2.18 11.98
CA ASP A 44 -5.68 -3.01 10.88
C ASP A 44 -5.23 -2.19 9.66
N CYS A 45 -5.71 -0.94 9.50
CA CYS A 45 -5.20 -0.03 8.47
C CYS A 45 -3.72 0.33 8.67
N VAL A 46 -3.19 0.26 9.91
CA VAL A 46 -1.78 0.56 10.22
C VAL A 46 -0.81 -0.47 9.60
N PRO A 47 -0.89 -1.78 9.94
CA PRO A 47 -0.05 -2.78 9.31
C PRO A 47 -0.35 -2.93 7.81
N GLN A 48 -1.60 -2.72 7.37
CA GLN A 48 -1.94 -2.70 5.95
C GLN A 48 -1.18 -1.59 5.21
N ALA A 49 -1.17 -0.36 5.73
CA ALA A 49 -0.48 0.77 5.10
C ALA A 49 1.04 0.55 5.03
N PHE A 50 1.61 -0.03 6.08
CA PHE A 50 3.01 -0.45 6.10
C PHE A 50 3.29 -1.43 4.95
N MET A 51 2.54 -2.54 4.89
CA MET A 51 2.81 -3.62 3.94
C MET A 51 2.60 -3.21 2.49
N VAL A 52 1.51 -2.52 2.17
CA VAL A 52 1.23 -2.02 0.82
C VAL A 52 2.35 -1.11 0.33
N THR A 53 2.80 -0.18 1.19
CA THR A 53 3.86 0.77 0.84
C THR A 53 5.22 0.10 0.74
N LEU A 54 5.53 -0.83 1.66
CA LEU A 54 6.77 -1.59 1.62
C LEU A 54 6.86 -2.40 0.33
N MET A 55 5.82 -3.18 -0.01
CA MET A 55 5.81 -3.98 -1.23
C MET A 55 5.85 -3.12 -2.50
N GLY A 56 5.09 -2.01 -2.52
CA GLY A 56 5.05 -1.06 -3.65
C GLY A 56 6.35 -0.30 -3.89
N THR A 57 7.24 -0.20 -2.89
CA THR A 57 8.54 0.50 -3.03
C THR A 57 9.74 -0.43 -3.10
N LEU A 58 9.72 -1.52 -2.35
CA LEU A 58 10.85 -2.44 -2.23
C LEU A 58 11.05 -3.25 -3.50
N VAL A 59 9.97 -3.83 -4.05
CA VAL A 59 10.06 -4.70 -5.24
C VAL A 59 10.60 -3.93 -6.44
N PRO A 60 10.06 -2.75 -6.82
CA PRO A 60 10.63 -1.97 -7.91
C PRO A 60 12.08 -1.58 -7.64
N GLY A 61 12.39 -1.13 -6.41
CA GLY A 61 13.73 -0.69 -6.05
C GLY A 61 14.78 -1.78 -6.16
N LEU A 62 14.48 -3.01 -5.70
CA LEU A 62 15.38 -4.15 -5.82
C LEU A 62 15.53 -4.61 -7.27
N LEU A 63 14.48 -4.53 -8.08
CA LEU A 63 14.58 -4.79 -9.52
C LEU A 63 15.50 -3.78 -10.21
N THR A 64 15.40 -2.48 -9.89
CA THR A 64 16.31 -1.46 -10.44
C THR A 64 17.75 -1.75 -10.09
N ARG A 65 18.01 -2.16 -8.84
CA ARG A 65 19.36 -2.47 -8.38
C ARG A 65 20.05 -3.50 -9.26
N ARG A 66 19.30 -4.47 -9.81
CA ARG A 66 19.88 -5.48 -10.71
C ARG A 66 20.40 -4.86 -12.00
N GLU A 67 19.84 -3.73 -12.43
CA GLU A 67 20.24 -3.02 -13.65
C GLU A 67 21.34 -1.98 -13.41
N VAL A 68 21.25 -1.18 -12.34
CA VAL A 68 22.16 -0.02 -12.10
C VAL A 68 23.18 -0.24 -10.98
N GLY A 69 23.14 -1.40 -10.30
CA GLY A 69 23.99 -1.67 -9.15
C GLY A 69 23.62 -0.86 -7.90
N GLY A 70 24.54 -0.82 -6.92
CA GLY A 70 24.39 -0.06 -5.68
C GLY A 70 23.97 -0.88 -4.45
N PRO A 71 24.03 -0.29 -3.24
CA PRO A 71 23.80 -0.98 -1.99
C PRO A 71 22.31 -1.28 -1.77
N ALA A 72 21.97 -2.57 -1.66
CA ALA A 72 20.60 -3.02 -1.37
C ALA A 72 20.06 -2.42 -0.07
N ALA A 73 20.94 -2.21 0.93
CA ALA A 73 20.61 -1.60 2.20
C ALA A 73 19.97 -0.21 2.04
N ALA A 74 20.45 0.63 1.12
CA ALA A 74 19.88 1.97 0.93
C ALA A 74 18.45 1.92 0.36
N ILE A 75 18.16 0.94 -0.50
CA ILE A 75 16.81 0.71 -1.04
C ILE A 75 15.88 0.21 0.06
N VAL A 76 16.35 -0.76 0.84
CA VAL A 76 15.59 -1.36 1.96
C VAL A 76 15.28 -0.29 3.01
N VAL A 77 16.27 0.49 3.44
CA VAL A 77 16.09 1.57 4.44
C VAL A 77 15.09 2.61 3.94
N ARG A 78 15.17 3.03 2.68
CA ARG A 78 14.20 3.97 2.11
C ARG A 78 12.79 3.38 2.03
N ALA A 79 12.67 2.12 1.61
CA ALA A 79 11.39 1.43 1.53
C ALA A 79 10.74 1.28 2.92
N ILE A 80 11.53 0.91 3.93
CA ILE A 80 11.10 0.85 5.33
C ILE A 80 10.69 2.25 5.83
N GLY A 81 11.49 3.29 5.56
CA GLY A 81 11.17 4.66 5.94
C GLY A 81 9.84 5.13 5.35
N ASN A 82 9.61 4.89 4.06
CA ASN A 82 8.34 5.19 3.40
C ASN A 82 7.18 4.38 4.00
N ALA A 83 7.39 3.08 4.26
CA ALA A 83 6.38 2.22 4.85
C ALA A 83 5.99 2.65 6.27
N LEU A 84 6.96 3.04 7.11
CA LEU A 84 6.72 3.61 8.42
C LEU A 84 5.97 4.93 8.33
N ALA A 85 6.39 5.83 7.42
CA ALA A 85 5.68 7.09 7.19
C ALA A 85 4.22 6.85 6.76
N ALA A 86 3.97 5.91 5.86
CA ALA A 86 2.61 5.56 5.43
C ALA A 86 1.80 4.92 6.58
N ALA A 87 2.41 4.06 7.39
CA ALA A 87 1.77 3.46 8.56
C ALA A 87 1.33 4.51 9.57
N VAL A 88 2.16 5.52 9.84
CA VAL A 88 1.85 6.62 10.76
C VAL A 88 0.82 7.57 10.14
N LEU A 89 1.06 8.04 8.91
CA LEU A 89 0.24 9.09 8.31
C LEU A 89 -1.10 8.55 7.78
N ALA A 90 -1.06 7.56 6.89
CA ALA A 90 -2.27 7.00 6.29
C ALA A 90 -2.95 6.01 7.25
N GLY A 91 -2.18 5.09 7.83
CA GLY A 91 -2.69 4.10 8.78
C GLY A 91 -3.17 4.74 10.08
N GLY A 92 -2.31 5.54 10.71
CA GLY A 92 -2.65 6.28 11.93
C GLY A 92 -3.77 7.30 11.71
N GLY A 93 -3.77 8.00 10.57
CA GLY A 93 -4.88 8.88 10.17
C GLY A 93 -6.21 8.13 10.06
N ALA A 94 -6.24 6.99 9.37
CA ALA A 94 -7.44 6.16 9.27
C ALA A 94 -7.90 5.64 10.64
N LEU A 95 -6.96 5.23 11.50
CA LEU A 95 -7.26 4.82 12.87
C LEU A 95 -7.90 5.96 13.68
N LEU A 96 -7.31 7.16 13.66
CA LEU A 96 -7.85 8.32 14.38
C LEU A 96 -9.24 8.70 13.88
N LEU A 97 -9.46 8.68 12.57
CA LEU A 97 -10.77 8.96 11.96
C LEU A 97 -11.81 7.92 12.37
N LEU A 98 -11.48 6.64 12.28
CA LEU A 98 -12.40 5.55 12.64
C LEU A 98 -12.62 5.44 14.15
N ALA A 99 -11.68 5.90 14.97
CA ALA A 99 -11.87 5.97 16.42
C ALA A 99 -12.97 6.95 16.85
N GLN A 100 -13.31 7.93 16.01
CA GLN A 100 -14.42 8.84 16.27
C GLN A 100 -15.80 8.25 15.93
N ALA A 101 -15.84 7.13 15.21
CA ALA A 101 -17.09 6.47 14.86
C ALA A 101 -17.59 5.61 16.03
N THR A 102 -18.82 5.86 16.47
CA THR A 102 -19.45 5.15 17.60
C THR A 102 -20.29 3.95 17.16
N SER A 103 -20.68 3.90 15.88
CA SER A 103 -21.55 2.85 15.34
C SER A 103 -20.74 1.78 14.60
N PRO A 104 -21.06 0.48 14.77
CA PRO A 104 -20.47 -0.58 13.97
C PRO A 104 -20.70 -0.38 12.48
N ILE A 105 -19.69 -0.73 11.67
CA ILE A 105 -19.73 -0.54 10.21
C ILE A 105 -20.20 -1.84 9.56
N ALA A 106 -21.19 -1.73 8.68
CA ALA A 106 -21.70 -2.87 7.92
C ALA A 106 -20.55 -3.58 7.16
N PRO A 107 -20.55 -4.93 7.08
CA PRO A 107 -19.41 -5.67 6.53
C PRO A 107 -19.02 -5.25 5.10
N THR A 108 -20.00 -5.00 4.24
CA THR A 108 -19.79 -4.56 2.86
C THR A 108 -19.12 -3.20 2.78
N VAL A 109 -19.51 -2.27 3.66
CA VAL A 109 -18.92 -0.93 3.73
C VAL A 109 -17.51 -1.00 4.27
N ALA A 110 -17.26 -1.78 5.33
CA ALA A 110 -15.93 -1.95 5.90
C ALA A 110 -14.96 -2.61 4.91
N LEU A 111 -15.43 -3.60 4.15
CA LEU A 111 -14.66 -4.23 3.06
C LEU A 111 -14.34 -3.24 1.95
N ALA A 112 -15.31 -2.43 1.52
CA ALA A 112 -15.10 -1.39 0.50
C ALA A 112 -14.08 -0.34 0.97
N VAL A 113 -14.19 0.15 2.21
CA VAL A 113 -13.22 1.06 2.82
C VAL A 113 -11.82 0.45 2.77
N LYS A 114 -11.68 -0.82 3.13
CA LYS A 114 -10.38 -1.50 3.11
C LYS A 114 -9.78 -1.65 1.72
N ALA A 115 -10.60 -2.04 0.76
CA ALA A 115 -10.20 -2.17 -0.64
C ALA A 115 -9.74 -0.83 -1.21
N VAL A 116 -10.54 0.23 -1.00
CA VAL A 116 -10.21 1.59 -1.45
C VAL A 116 -8.94 2.09 -0.77
N PHE A 117 -8.79 1.89 0.54
CA PHE A 117 -7.61 2.32 1.28
C PHE A 117 -6.32 1.68 0.73
N GLY A 118 -6.29 0.36 0.59
CA GLY A 118 -5.14 -0.36 0.03
C GLY A 118 -4.87 0.00 -1.44
N GLY A 119 -5.92 0.14 -2.24
CA GLY A 119 -5.83 0.53 -3.65
C GLY A 119 -5.29 1.95 -3.85
N VAL A 120 -5.79 2.93 -3.10
CA VAL A 120 -5.32 4.33 -3.17
C VAL A 120 -3.85 4.41 -2.77
N LEU A 121 -3.46 3.72 -1.69
CA LEU A 121 -2.08 3.74 -1.24
C LEU A 121 -1.13 3.14 -2.28
N ALA A 122 -1.51 2.00 -2.89
CA ALA A 122 -0.75 1.41 -4.00
C ALA A 122 -0.69 2.34 -5.22
N ALA A 123 -1.79 3.03 -5.55
CA ALA A 123 -1.86 3.95 -6.68
C ALA A 123 -0.96 5.18 -6.50
N ILE A 124 -0.67 5.59 -5.25
CA ILE A 124 0.22 6.71 -4.95
C ILE A 124 1.68 6.25 -4.92
N VAL A 125 1.95 5.17 -4.20
CA VAL A 125 3.32 4.75 -3.86
C VAL A 125 4.02 4.04 -5.02
N THR A 126 3.33 3.13 -5.71
CA THR A 126 3.91 2.33 -6.80
C THR A 126 4.43 3.18 -7.97
N PRO A 127 3.69 4.16 -8.52
CA PRO A 127 4.24 4.96 -9.62
C PRO A 127 5.38 5.87 -9.17
N ALA A 128 5.38 6.35 -7.92
CA ALA A 128 6.50 7.12 -7.38
C ALA A 128 7.77 6.26 -7.31
N ALA A 129 7.65 5.00 -6.86
CA ALA A 129 8.74 4.05 -6.85
C ALA A 129 9.24 3.77 -8.28
N LEU A 130 8.34 3.44 -9.21
CA LEU A 130 8.68 3.14 -10.61
C LEU A 130 9.32 4.33 -11.33
N ARG A 131 8.89 5.56 -11.07
CA ARG A 131 9.54 6.77 -11.62
C ARG A 131 10.97 6.91 -11.10
N ALA A 132 11.18 6.69 -9.79
CA ALA A 132 12.52 6.73 -9.20
C ALA A 132 13.44 5.62 -9.74
N VAL A 133 12.86 4.46 -10.10
CA VAL A 133 13.54 3.36 -10.80
C VAL A 133 14.00 3.81 -12.18
N LEU A 134 13.08 4.30 -13.00
CA LEU A 134 13.33 4.63 -14.40
C LEU A 134 14.27 5.84 -14.56
N ALA A 135 14.17 6.84 -13.69
CA ALA A 135 15.07 8.00 -13.71
C ALA A 135 16.55 7.65 -13.48
N ARG A 136 16.85 6.49 -12.85
CA ARG A 136 18.23 6.01 -12.67
C ARG A 136 18.75 5.23 -13.87
N ARG A 137 17.86 4.76 -14.75
CA ARG A 137 18.22 4.02 -15.97
C ARG A 137 18.79 4.93 -17.05
N THR A 138 18.45 6.22 -17.01
CA THR A 138 18.87 7.24 -17.98
C THR A 138 20.13 8.01 -17.57
N GLN A 139 20.66 7.78 -16.36
CA GLN A 139 21.95 8.31 -15.95
C GLN A 139 23.04 7.29 -16.30
N PRO A 140 24.03 7.64 -17.16
CA PRO A 140 25.09 6.74 -17.61
C PRO A 140 26.05 6.34 -16.49
#